data_AF-A0A819G5J6-F1
#
_entry.id   AF-A0A819G5J6-F1
#
_cell.length_a   1.000
_cell.length_b   1.000
_cell.length_c   1.000
_cell.angle_alpha   90.00
_cell.angle_beta   90.00
_cell.angle_gamma   90.00
#
_symmetry.space_group_name_H-M   'P 1'
#
loop_
_entity.id
_entity.type
_entity.pdbx_description
1 polymer ?
#
loop_
_entity_poly.entity_id
_entity_poly.type
_entity_poly.pdbx_seq_one_letter_code
_entity_poly.pdbx_strand_id
1 'polypeptide(L)'
;MTDNYLHQSTDKIEFITVKMFQPNMDSIPSFSLPPDYSIELYKPNFNDDEKWAEIISAAGEFRTVQQNHELFTKTFLNHKNSHLLFERLYFLVNPKGRYIGTAMAWLDKLDGNE
;
A
#
# COMPACT_ATOMS: atom_id res chain seq x y z
N MET A 1 15.67 25.83 -1.05
CA MET A 1 14.47 26.30 -0.32
C MET A 1 14.23 25.32 0.80
N THR A 2 14.23 25.87 2.00
CA THR A 2 14.46 25.21 3.30
C THR A 2 13.12 24.85 3.94
N ASP A 3 13.09 23.65 4.54
CA ASP A 3 12.22 23.10 5.58
C ASP A 3 10.70 23.34 5.57
N ASN A 4 9.96 22.25 5.83
CA ASN A 4 8.97 22.17 6.92
C ASN A 4 8.44 20.73 7.01
N TYR A 5 9.20 19.87 7.72
CA TYR A 5 8.63 18.69 8.36
C TYR A 5 7.73 19.17 9.51
N LEU A 6 6.46 18.81 9.49
CA LEU A 6 5.59 18.91 10.66
C LEU A 6 6.16 17.99 11.76
N HIS A 7 6.57 18.60 12.86
CA HIS A 7 7.14 18.01 14.08
C HIS A 7 8.29 17.02 13.88
N GLN A 8 9.50 17.57 13.71
CA GLN A 8 10.70 16.88 14.18
C GLN A 8 10.66 16.87 15.72
N SER A 9 10.08 15.80 16.30
CA SER A 9 10.50 15.42 17.64
C SER A 9 12.00 15.17 17.59
N THR A 10 12.74 15.78 18.51
CA THR A 10 14.17 15.51 18.73
C THR A 10 14.38 14.21 19.52
N ASP A 11 13.30 13.56 19.92
CA ASP A 11 13.35 12.25 20.53
C ASP A 11 13.79 11.23 19.48
N LYS A 12 14.91 10.57 19.77
CA LYS A 12 15.35 9.39 19.04
C LYS A 12 14.31 8.29 19.26
N ILE A 13 13.32 8.21 18.37
CA ILE A 13 12.36 7.10 18.38
C ILE A 13 13.14 5.84 18.05
N GLU A 14 13.18 4.91 19.00
CA GLU A 14 13.79 3.60 18.79
C GLU A 14 12.99 2.85 17.71
N PHE A 15 13.68 2.37 16.68
CA PHE A 15 13.07 1.49 15.70
C PHE A 15 12.95 0.10 16.31
N ILE A 16 11.73 -0.32 16.62
CA ILE A 16 11.45 -1.66 17.15
C ILE A 16 10.87 -2.50 16.02
N THR A 17 11.55 -3.60 15.70
CA THR A 17 11.01 -4.59 14.77
C THR A 17 9.91 -5.38 15.46
N VAL A 18 8.66 -5.21 15.01
CA VAL A 18 7.51 -5.98 15.47
C VAL A 18 7.13 -7.00 14.40
N LYS A 19 7.02 -8.27 14.79
CA LYS A 19 6.43 -9.32 13.95
C LYS A 19 5.04 -9.64 14.47
N MET A 20 4.03 -9.45 13.62
CA MET A 20 2.66 -9.87 13.92
C MET A 20 2.43 -11.26 13.33
N PHE A 21 1.96 -12.20 14.15
CA PHE A 21 1.71 -13.58 13.74
C PHE A 21 0.28 -14.00 14.10
N GLN A 22 -0.45 -14.41 13.08
CA GLN A 22 -1.79 -14.97 13.20
C GLN A 22 -1.78 -16.38 12.57
N PRO A 23 -1.77 -17.46 13.38
CA PRO A 23 -1.54 -18.82 12.89
C PRO A 23 -2.69 -19.39 12.05
N ASN A 24 -3.92 -18.89 12.26
CA ASN A 24 -5.10 -19.27 11.52
C ASN A 24 -6.01 -18.05 11.32
N MET A 25 -6.92 -18.15 10.35
CA MET A 25 -7.88 -17.09 10.04
C MET A 25 -9.19 -17.27 10.83
N ASP A 26 -9.16 -18.03 11.92
CA ASP A 26 -10.35 -18.34 12.70
C ASP A 26 -10.81 -17.08 13.43
N SER A 27 -12.13 -16.88 13.51
CA SER A 27 -12.76 -15.75 14.23
C SER A 27 -12.41 -14.35 13.72
N ILE A 28 -11.93 -14.19 12.47
CA ILE A 28 -11.79 -12.86 11.87
C ILE A 28 -13.20 -12.30 11.60
N PRO A 29 -13.53 -11.11 12.11
CA PRO A 29 -14.83 -10.51 11.85
C PRO A 29 -14.99 -10.19 10.37
N SER A 30 -16.14 -10.55 9.81
CA SER A 30 -16.50 -10.22 8.44
C SER A 30 -17.37 -8.98 8.42
N PHE A 31 -17.04 -8.04 7.55
CA PHE A 31 -17.81 -6.82 7.34
C PHE A 31 -18.13 -6.69 5.85
N SER A 32 -19.38 -6.37 5.54
CA SER A 32 -19.77 -5.96 4.19
C SER A 32 -19.34 -4.53 3.93
N LEU A 33 -19.06 -4.21 2.66
CA LEU A 33 -18.85 -2.83 2.25
C LEU A 33 -20.16 -2.03 2.40
N PRO A 34 -20.06 -0.71 2.66
CA PRO A 34 -21.22 0.17 2.52
C PRO A 34 -21.82 0.07 1.10
N PRO A 35 -23.12 0.37 0.93
CA PRO A 35 -23.75 0.38 -0.38
C PRO A 35 -22.98 1.22 -1.39
N ASP A 36 -22.91 0.75 -2.64
CA ASP A 36 -22.26 1.40 -3.78
C ASP A 36 -20.72 1.55 -3.68
N TYR A 37 -20.08 0.94 -2.68
CA TYR A 37 -18.64 0.74 -2.65
C TYR A 37 -18.30 -0.66 -3.19
N SER A 38 -17.14 -0.78 -3.84
CA SER A 38 -16.64 -2.06 -4.34
C SER A 38 -15.14 -2.21 -4.07
N ILE A 39 -14.65 -3.43 -4.24
CA ILE A 39 -13.22 -3.73 -4.26
C ILE A 39 -12.87 -4.19 -5.68
N GLU A 40 -11.80 -3.62 -6.24
CA GLU A 40 -11.25 -4.02 -7.52
C GLU A 40 -9.79 -4.48 -7.38
N LEU A 41 -9.38 -5.39 -8.26
CA LEU A 41 -7.99 -5.82 -8.40
C LEU A 41 -7.22 -4.88 -9.33
N TYR A 42 -5.92 -4.78 -9.10
CA TYR A 42 -4.98 -4.06 -9.96
C TYR A 42 -5.03 -4.51 -11.43
N LYS A 43 -5.09 -3.53 -12.32
CA LYS A 43 -5.07 -3.68 -13.76
C LYS A 43 -4.04 -2.71 -14.37
N PRO A 44 -2.98 -3.22 -15.01
CA PRO A 44 -1.85 -2.41 -15.44
C PRO A 44 -2.20 -1.47 -16.60
N ASN A 45 -3.23 -1.81 -17.38
CA ASN A 45 -3.69 -1.03 -18.53
C ASN A 45 -4.59 0.16 -18.15
N PHE A 46 -4.84 0.40 -16.86
CA PHE A 46 -5.67 1.51 -16.36
C PHE A 46 -4.88 2.53 -15.52
N ASN A 47 -3.53 2.49 -15.56
CA ASN A 47 -2.65 3.33 -14.75
C ASN A 47 -2.88 3.18 -13.23
N ASP A 48 -3.23 1.96 -12.79
CA ASP A 48 -3.51 1.68 -11.38
C ASP A 48 -2.28 1.88 -10.48
N ASP A 49 -1.08 1.82 -11.04
CA ASP A 49 0.19 2.13 -10.38
C ASP A 49 0.29 3.63 -10.04
N GLU A 50 -0.18 4.50 -10.92
CA GLU A 50 -0.31 5.94 -10.64
C GLU A 50 -1.41 6.18 -9.58
N LYS A 51 -2.52 5.45 -9.63
CA LYS A 51 -3.59 5.54 -8.62
C LYS A 51 -3.15 5.06 -7.25
N TRP A 52 -2.36 4.00 -7.20
CA TRP A 52 -1.70 3.58 -5.97
C TRP A 52 -0.82 4.71 -5.42
N ALA A 53 0.01 5.32 -6.28
CA ALA A 53 0.90 6.40 -5.86
C ALA A 53 0.14 7.65 -5.37
N GLU A 54 -1.00 7.99 -5.98
CA GLU A 54 -1.90 9.04 -5.51
C GLU A 54 -2.43 8.74 -4.08
N ILE A 55 -2.90 7.50 -3.85
CA ILE A 55 -3.44 7.07 -2.55
C ILE A 55 -2.37 7.11 -1.46
N ILE A 56 -1.19 6.56 -1.72
CA ILE A 56 -0.08 6.53 -0.76
C ILE A 56 0.45 7.94 -0.45
N SER A 57 0.48 8.83 -1.46
CA SER A 57 0.81 10.24 -1.23
C SER A 57 -0.22 10.92 -0.33
N ALA A 58 -1.51 10.66 -0.55
CA ALA A 58 -2.58 11.21 0.29
C ALA A 58 -2.53 10.68 1.73
N ALA A 59 -2.04 9.45 1.94
CA ALA A 59 -1.79 8.87 3.25
C ALA A 59 -0.55 9.45 3.95
N GLY A 60 0.29 10.21 3.24
CA GLY A 60 1.45 10.90 3.79
C GLY A 60 2.70 10.05 3.96
N GLU A 61 2.77 8.85 3.37
CA GLU A 61 3.98 8.01 3.45
C GLU A 61 5.18 8.67 2.74
N PHE A 62 4.93 9.37 1.63
CA PHE A 62 5.94 10.15 0.90
C PHE A 62 5.37 11.50 0.42
N ARG A 63 6.27 12.42 0.06
CA ARG A 63 5.90 13.83 -0.23
C ARG A 63 5.22 14.03 -1.57
N THR A 64 5.47 13.18 -2.56
CA THR A 64 4.93 13.37 -3.92
C THR A 64 4.49 12.06 -4.56
N VAL A 65 3.51 12.18 -5.46
CA VAL A 65 3.02 11.06 -6.30
C VAL A 65 4.16 10.46 -7.11
N GLN A 66 5.05 11.29 -7.66
CA GLN A 66 6.19 10.82 -8.44
C GLN A 66 7.13 9.91 -7.63
N GLN A 67 7.44 10.29 -6.39
CA GLN A 67 8.30 9.46 -5.52
C GLN A 67 7.65 8.10 -5.21
N ASN A 68 6.34 8.10 -4.97
CA ASN A 68 5.58 6.89 -4.74
C ASN A 68 5.53 6.00 -5.99
N HIS A 69 5.34 6.58 -7.17
CA HIS A 69 5.31 5.86 -8.43
C HIS A 69 6.67 5.23 -8.77
N GLU A 70 7.76 5.97 -8.56
CA GLU A 70 9.12 5.44 -8.71
C GLU A 70 9.39 4.28 -7.74
N LEU A 71 8.94 4.41 -6.49
CA LEU A 71 9.04 3.34 -5.50
C LEU A 71 8.22 2.10 -5.90
N PHE A 72 7.00 2.30 -6.37
CA PHE A 72 6.13 1.22 -6.85
C PHE A 72 6.78 0.47 -8.00
N THR A 73 7.31 1.22 -8.97
CA THR A 73 8.00 0.67 -10.14
C THR A 73 9.22 -0.15 -9.72
N LYS A 74 10.06 0.44 -8.86
CA LYS A 74 11.29 -0.21 -8.38
C LYS A 74 11.00 -1.47 -7.56
N THR A 75 10.01 -1.43 -6.69
CA THR A 75 9.75 -2.49 -5.71
C THR A 75 8.87 -3.60 -6.27
N PHE A 76 7.87 -3.26 -7.09
CA PHE A 76 6.82 -4.20 -7.49
C PHE A 76 6.83 -4.50 -8.98
N LEU A 77 6.85 -3.49 -9.86
CA LEU A 77 6.79 -3.73 -11.31
C LEU A 77 8.05 -4.41 -11.85
N ASN A 78 9.23 -3.99 -11.37
CA ASN A 78 10.51 -4.57 -11.79
C ASN A 78 10.84 -5.88 -11.06
N HIS A 79 10.00 -6.32 -10.12
CA HIS A 79 10.22 -7.55 -9.39
C HIS A 79 9.81 -8.77 -10.23
N LYS A 80 10.55 -9.88 -10.12
CA LYS A 80 10.26 -11.14 -10.85
C LYS A 80 8.84 -11.69 -10.61
N ASN A 81 8.24 -11.33 -9.48
CA ASN A 81 6.88 -11.73 -9.11
C ASN A 81 5.84 -10.62 -9.32
N SER A 82 6.10 -9.66 -10.21
CA SER A 82 5.17 -8.56 -10.54
C SER A 82 3.79 -9.06 -10.99
N HIS A 83 3.69 -10.26 -11.56
CA HIS A 83 2.43 -10.91 -11.90
C HIS A 83 1.49 -11.11 -10.69
N LEU A 84 2.00 -11.16 -9.46
CA LEU A 84 1.18 -11.30 -8.26
C LEU A 84 0.33 -10.06 -7.98
N LEU A 85 0.67 -8.89 -8.57
CA LEU A 85 -0.11 -7.67 -8.40
C LEU A 85 -1.56 -7.86 -8.87
N PHE A 86 -1.79 -8.61 -9.95
CA PHE A 86 -3.12 -8.88 -10.50
C PHE A 86 -4.03 -9.69 -9.56
N GLU A 87 -3.46 -10.32 -8.54
CA GLU A 87 -4.17 -11.19 -7.60
C GLU A 87 -4.16 -10.64 -6.17
N ARG A 88 -3.26 -9.71 -5.85
CA ARG A 88 -2.95 -9.35 -4.46
C ARG A 88 -2.97 -7.86 -4.16
N LEU A 89 -3.04 -7.01 -5.18
CA LEU A 89 -3.21 -5.56 -5.00
C LEU A 89 -4.66 -5.19 -5.24
N TYR A 90 -5.31 -4.69 -4.19
CA TYR A 90 -6.72 -4.32 -4.16
C TYR A 90 -6.90 -2.82 -4.01
N PHE A 91 -7.97 -2.29 -4.60
CA PHE A 91 -8.42 -0.92 -4.46
C PHE A 91 -9.84 -0.88 -3.90
N LEU A 92 -10.07 0.00 -2.94
CA LEU A 92 -11.41 0.38 -2.51
C LEU A 92 -11.94 1.46 -3.47
N VAL A 93 -13.08 1.17 -4.10
CA VAL A 93 -13.73 2.07 -5.06
C VAL A 93 -14.97 2.67 -4.41
N ASN A 94 -15.11 3.98 -4.56
CA ASN A 94 -16.28 4.71 -4.07
C ASN A 94 -17.42 4.74 -5.11
N PRO A 95 -18.62 5.24 -4.74
CA PRO A 95 -19.77 5.30 -5.65
C PRO A 95 -19.57 6.16 -6.91
N LYS A 96 -18.51 6.97 -6.97
CA LYS A 96 -18.13 7.77 -8.15
C LYS A 96 -17.11 7.06 -9.05
N GLY A 97 -16.81 5.78 -8.78
CA GLY A 97 -15.81 5.01 -9.51
C GLY A 97 -14.36 5.42 -9.22
N ARG A 98 -14.10 6.16 -8.12
CA ARG A 98 -12.74 6.59 -7.76
C ARG A 98 -12.12 5.63 -6.76
N TYR A 99 -10.84 5.31 -6.96
CA TYR A 99 -10.05 4.59 -5.97
C TYR A 99 -9.73 5.52 -4.79
N ILE A 100 -10.03 5.07 -3.58
CA ILE A 100 -9.94 5.87 -2.35
C ILE A 100 -9.15 5.17 -1.23
N GLY A 101 -8.67 3.96 -1.48
CA GLY A 101 -7.89 3.18 -0.55
C GLY A 101 -7.28 1.98 -1.25
N THR A 102 -6.24 1.40 -0.67
CA THR A 102 -5.56 0.23 -1.23
C THR A 102 -5.11 -0.71 -0.13
N ALA A 103 -5.02 -2.00 -0.45
CA ALA A 103 -4.41 -3.02 0.39
C ALA A 103 -3.65 -4.00 -0.51
N MET A 104 -2.47 -4.43 -0.07
CA MET A 104 -1.65 -5.34 -0.86
C MET A 104 -1.01 -6.42 0.01
N ALA A 105 -1.09 -7.67 -0.45
CA ALA A 105 -0.27 -8.75 0.08
C ALA A 105 0.98 -8.92 -0.79
N TRP A 106 2.15 -8.62 -0.22
CA TRP A 106 3.43 -8.75 -0.92
C TRP A 106 4.36 -9.75 -0.25
N LEU A 107 5.40 -10.15 -0.98
CA LEU A 107 6.43 -11.06 -0.50
C LEU A 107 7.51 -10.25 0.23
N ASP A 108 7.91 -10.73 1.40
CA ASP A 108 9.08 -10.23 2.11
C ASP A 108 9.81 -11.37 2.80
N LYS A 109 11.11 -11.19 3.08
CA LYS A 109 11.89 -12.11 3.89
C LYS A 109 11.57 -11.83 5.35
N LEU A 110 10.74 -12.69 5.95
CA LEU A 110 10.36 -12.59 7.37
C LEU A 110 11.54 -12.79 8.33
N ASP A 111 12.60 -13.45 7.86
CA ASP A 111 13.80 -13.74 8.62
C ASP A 111 15.00 -13.17 7.86
N GLY A 112 15.71 -12.22 8.47
CA GLY A 112 16.85 -11.51 7.88
C GLY A 112 18.11 -12.34 7.66
N ASN A 113 17.98 -13.63 7.31
CA ASN A 113 19.10 -14.50 6.99
C ASN A 113 19.05 -14.88 5.49
N GLU A 114 20.20 -14.71 4.83
CA GLU A 114 20.52 -15.36 3.56
C GLU A 114 20.83 -16.84 3.75
#